data_AF-A0A672MKH8-F1
#
_entry.id   AF-A0A672MKH8-F1
#
_cell.length_a   1.000
_cell.length_b   1.000
_cell.length_c   1.000
_cell.angle_alpha   90.00
_cell.angle_beta   90.00
_cell.angle_gamma   90.00
#
_symmetry.space_group_name_H-M   'P 1'
#
loop_
_entity.id
_entity.type
_entity.pdbx_description
1 polymer ?
#
loop_
_entity_poly.entity_id
_entity_poly.type
_entity_poly.pdbx_seq_one_letter_code
_entity_poly.pdbx_strand_id
1 'polypeptide(L)'
;VTMEKANTSFPSYNELDDYLTRRNSNFVLLLVATITSCGWIIYLTYYNSRNIGLILTLIINRLYKNGYIHIGSFSFSVLSGKVMFRDVSFINEDMSIRIQDGLLIFRWWKMYNPKQKQHDPKAETRLYVTVNGFEFHVYNRTDLYSRLQEIFGLEPTLIPPHRDEEKEREQRDKSLESVHIKAETQDPSSSWRSLIPVIKVNISTGRVAFGNHHLPQTLCMNFDDAFLTYATKPPSSHLDQFMHIVKGSLENVRVMLVPSPRYLGLQNDEPPRLMGEGFVVMQSNDVDIYYYQDEPGNHCFRDLSRDLCKKSHDLFPQHDA
;
A
#
# COMPACT_ATOMS: atom_id res chain seq x y z
N VAL A 1 -50.05 58.47 3.96
CA VAL A 1 -49.95 57.41 5.00
C VAL A 1 -50.21 56.10 4.29
N THR A 2 -49.17 55.55 3.63
CA THR A 2 -48.50 54.27 3.98
C THR A 2 -49.44 53.07 3.83
N MET A 3 -49.14 52.05 3.04
CA MET A 3 -47.97 51.17 3.23
C MET A 3 -47.48 50.60 1.90
N GLU A 4 -46.20 50.80 1.59
CA GLU A 4 -45.46 49.93 0.68
C GLU A 4 -45.47 48.50 1.24
N LYS A 5 -45.96 47.54 0.44
CA LYS A 5 -45.69 46.13 0.71
C LYS A 5 -44.19 45.92 0.57
N ALA A 6 -43.51 45.76 1.70
CA ALA A 6 -42.14 45.29 1.72
C ALA A 6 -42.11 43.92 1.03
N ASN A 7 -41.44 43.84 -0.13
CA ASN A 7 -41.08 42.58 -0.77
C ASN A 7 -40.02 41.89 0.11
N THR A 8 -40.46 41.32 1.22
CA THR A 8 -39.65 40.36 1.97
C THR A 8 -39.68 39.07 1.18
N SER A 9 -38.52 38.61 0.73
CA SER A 9 -38.27 37.38 -0.04
C SER A 9 -38.60 36.07 0.69
N PHE A 10 -39.37 36.15 1.79
CA PHE A 10 -39.79 35.03 2.62
C PHE A 10 -41.32 34.96 2.62
N PRO A 11 -41.93 33.82 2.24
CA PRO A 11 -43.37 33.67 2.25
C PRO A 11 -43.92 33.78 3.67
N SER A 12 -45.10 34.41 3.81
CA SER A 12 -45.78 34.52 5.10
C SER A 12 -46.30 33.15 5.57
N TYR A 13 -46.49 32.97 6.88
CA TYR A 13 -46.98 31.71 7.46
C TYR A 13 -48.26 31.18 6.78
N ASN A 14 -49.20 32.08 6.48
CA ASN A 14 -50.48 31.73 5.87
C ASN A 14 -50.33 31.30 4.40
N GLU A 15 -49.41 31.92 3.66
CA GLU A 15 -49.13 31.52 2.28
C GLU A 15 -48.46 30.15 2.24
N LEU A 16 -47.53 29.88 3.16
CA LEU A 16 -46.85 28.59 3.24
C LEU A 16 -47.83 27.46 3.59
N ASP A 17 -48.75 27.70 4.52
CA ASP A 17 -49.77 26.72 4.93
C ASP A 17 -50.77 26.42 3.79
N ASP A 18 -51.18 27.43 3.01
CA ASP A 18 -52.03 27.26 1.83
C ASP A 18 -51.32 26.46 0.72
N TYR A 19 -50.03 26.75 0.45
CA TYR A 19 -49.20 25.99 -0.48
C TYR A 19 -49.03 24.51 -0.07
N LEU A 20 -48.90 24.25 1.23
CA LEU A 20 -48.69 22.92 1.80
C LEU A 20 -49.98 22.09 1.80
N THR A 21 -51.11 22.70 2.17
CA THR A 21 -52.44 22.09 2.14
C THR A 21 -52.84 21.72 0.70
N ARG A 22 -52.52 22.58 -0.28
CA ARG A 22 -52.76 22.33 -1.71
C ARG A 22 -51.95 21.15 -2.27
N ARG A 23 -50.81 20.82 -1.65
CA ARG A 23 -49.98 19.63 -1.96
C ARG A 23 -50.19 18.47 -0.98
N ASN A 24 -51.24 18.52 -0.17
CA ASN A 24 -51.61 17.47 0.77
C ASN A 24 -50.46 17.08 1.73
N SER A 25 -49.65 18.06 2.14
CA SER A 25 -48.46 17.86 2.97
C SER A 25 -48.56 18.70 4.23
N ASN A 26 -48.25 18.12 5.39
CA ASN A 26 -48.29 18.84 6.66
C ASN A 26 -47.00 19.64 6.88
N PHE A 27 -47.11 20.88 7.36
CA PHE A 27 -45.95 21.71 7.75
C PHE A 27 -45.00 20.98 8.73
N VAL A 28 -45.57 20.22 9.66
CA VAL A 28 -44.81 19.37 10.60
C VAL A 28 -43.95 18.34 9.86
N LEU A 29 -44.45 17.75 8.78
CA LEU A 29 -43.72 16.76 8.00
C LEU A 29 -42.56 17.40 7.22
N LEU A 30 -42.72 18.63 6.75
CA LEU A 30 -41.64 19.41 6.12
C LEU A 30 -40.53 19.73 7.13
N LEU A 31 -40.89 20.12 8.35
CA LEU A 31 -39.95 20.41 9.42
C LEU A 31 -39.17 19.15 9.82
N VAL A 32 -39.86 18.02 9.99
CA VAL A 32 -39.24 16.70 10.25
C VAL A 32 -38.31 16.30 9.10
N ALA A 33 -38.73 16.46 7.85
CA ALA A 33 -37.90 16.14 6.68
C ALA A 33 -36.63 17.00 6.63
N THR A 34 -36.72 18.28 7.04
CA THR A 34 -35.58 19.21 7.06
C THR A 34 -34.60 18.89 8.20
N ILE A 35 -35.09 18.56 9.40
CA ILE A 35 -34.23 18.10 10.50
C ILE A 35 -33.54 16.78 10.11
N THR A 36 -34.27 15.86 9.50
CA THR A 36 -33.74 14.55 9.08
C THR A 36 -32.71 14.72 7.96
N SER A 37 -32.92 15.63 7.00
CA SER A 37 -31.94 15.90 5.94
C SER A 37 -30.68 16.56 6.49
N CYS A 38 -30.80 17.51 7.43
CA CYS A 38 -29.65 18.07 8.15
C CYS A 38 -28.86 16.98 8.90
N GLY A 39 -29.55 16.12 9.66
CA GLY A 39 -28.92 15.00 10.36
C GLY A 39 -28.23 14.03 9.40
N TRP A 40 -28.84 13.76 8.25
CA TRP A 40 -28.26 12.91 7.21
C TRP A 40 -26.99 13.50 6.58
N ILE A 41 -26.98 14.82 6.30
CA ILE A 41 -25.80 15.50 5.77
C ILE A 41 -24.66 15.45 6.80
N ILE A 42 -24.93 15.72 8.08
CA ILE A 42 -23.93 15.62 9.15
C ILE A 42 -23.36 14.19 9.24
N TYR A 43 -24.24 13.18 9.14
CA TYR A 43 -23.83 11.78 9.11
C TYR A 43 -22.90 11.47 7.93
N LEU A 44 -23.29 11.87 6.71
CA LEU A 44 -22.50 11.65 5.51
C LEU A 44 -21.14 12.36 5.56
N THR A 45 -21.08 13.57 6.10
CA THR A 45 -19.85 14.37 6.14
C THR A 45 -18.86 13.86 7.19
N TYR A 46 -19.32 13.50 8.39
CA TYR A 46 -18.41 13.19 9.51
C TYR A 46 -18.29 11.70 9.86
N TYR A 47 -19.38 10.94 9.79
CA TYR A 47 -19.42 9.58 10.35
C TYR A 47 -19.28 8.48 9.30
N ASN A 48 -19.72 8.72 8.06
CA ASN A 48 -19.68 7.71 7.01
C ASN A 48 -18.26 7.14 6.79
N SER A 49 -17.24 8.00 6.75
CA SER A 49 -15.85 7.56 6.54
C SER A 49 -15.28 6.73 7.70
N ARG A 50 -15.70 7.00 8.94
CA ARG A 50 -15.31 6.20 10.12
C ARG A 50 -16.01 4.85 10.12
N ASN A 51 -17.30 4.81 9.78
CA ASN A 51 -18.07 3.57 9.68
C ASN A 51 -17.52 2.66 8.58
N ILE A 52 -17.17 3.21 7.41
CA ILE A 52 -16.53 2.43 6.34
C ILE A 52 -15.17 1.90 6.80
N GLY A 53 -14.36 2.69 7.53
CA GLY A 53 -13.09 2.24 8.11
C GLY A 53 -13.24 1.05 9.06
N LEU A 54 -14.24 1.08 9.94
CA LEU A 54 -14.56 -0.02 10.86
C LEU A 54 -15.01 -1.29 10.12
N ILE A 55 -15.91 -1.15 9.15
CA ILE A 55 -16.38 -2.27 8.32
C ILE A 55 -15.20 -2.90 7.57
N LEU A 56 -14.33 -2.08 6.99
CA LEU A 56 -13.17 -2.54 6.24
C LEU A 56 -12.17 -3.27 7.16
N THR A 57 -11.91 -2.72 8.35
CA THR A 57 -11.08 -3.37 9.37
C THR A 57 -11.59 -4.76 9.73
N LEU A 58 -12.91 -4.90 9.94
CA LEU A 58 -13.52 -6.18 10.29
C LEU A 58 -13.44 -7.19 9.14
N ILE A 59 -13.70 -6.75 7.91
CA ILE A 59 -13.61 -7.61 6.71
C ILE A 59 -12.18 -8.10 6.53
N ILE A 60 -11.20 -7.20 6.62
CA ILE A 60 -9.79 -7.52 6.40
C ILE A 60 -9.27 -8.48 7.48
N ASN A 61 -9.54 -8.22 8.76
CA ASN A 61 -9.12 -9.11 9.84
C ASN A 61 -9.83 -10.48 9.80
N ARG A 62 -11.00 -10.55 9.15
CA ARG A 62 -11.67 -11.84 8.90
C ARG A 62 -11.01 -12.63 7.78
N LEU A 63 -10.45 -11.95 6.78
CA LEU A 63 -9.81 -12.58 5.62
C LEU A 63 -8.34 -12.92 5.90
N TYR A 64 -7.60 -12.00 6.50
CA TYR A 64 -6.19 -12.16 6.86
C TYR A 64 -6.06 -12.51 8.34
N LYS A 65 -5.79 -13.78 8.63
CA LYS A 65 -5.58 -14.27 10.01
C LYS A 65 -4.16 -14.05 10.54
N ASN A 66 -3.20 -13.80 9.65
CA ASN A 66 -1.76 -13.73 9.97
C ASN A 66 -1.30 -12.32 10.37
N GLY A 67 -2.21 -11.46 10.80
CA GLY A 67 -1.91 -10.06 11.08
C GLY A 67 -3.11 -9.28 11.60
N TYR A 68 -2.84 -8.28 12.42
CA TYR A 68 -3.86 -7.34 12.87
C TYR A 68 -3.77 -6.07 12.04
N ILE A 69 -4.84 -5.80 11.29
CA ILE A 69 -4.99 -4.58 10.50
C ILE A 69 -5.99 -3.69 11.22
N HIS A 70 -5.66 -2.42 11.41
CA HIS A 70 -6.56 -1.41 11.91
C HIS A 70 -6.60 -0.23 10.95
N ILE A 71 -7.79 0.15 10.51
CA ILE A 71 -8.03 1.29 9.63
C ILE A 71 -8.96 2.23 10.35
N GLY A 72 -8.45 3.39 10.74
CA GLY A 72 -9.24 4.37 11.45
C GLY A 72 -10.35 4.95 10.61
N SER A 73 -10.05 5.51 9.43
CA SER A 73 -11.08 6.05 8.54
C SER A 73 -10.75 5.83 7.09
N PHE A 74 -11.77 5.61 6.29
CA PHE A 74 -11.65 5.38 4.86
C PHE A 74 -12.75 6.14 4.12
N SER A 75 -12.37 6.93 3.11
CA SER A 75 -13.29 7.70 2.30
C SER A 75 -12.98 7.49 0.83
N PHE A 76 -14.00 7.18 0.04
CA PHE A 76 -13.86 6.98 -1.39
C PHE A 76 -14.81 7.87 -2.17
N SER A 77 -14.26 8.65 -3.10
CA SER A 77 -14.99 9.55 -3.98
C SER A 77 -14.90 9.05 -5.41
N VAL A 78 -15.87 8.25 -5.85
CA VAL A 78 -15.94 7.61 -7.18
C VAL A 78 -15.73 8.62 -8.31
N LEU A 79 -16.46 9.74 -8.26
CA LEU A 79 -16.46 10.76 -9.32
C LEU A 79 -15.06 11.36 -9.57
N SER A 80 -14.29 11.54 -8.50
CA SER A 80 -12.93 12.08 -8.57
C SER A 80 -11.86 10.98 -8.48
N GLY A 81 -12.23 9.71 -8.35
CA GLY A 81 -11.29 8.60 -8.11
C GLY A 81 -10.33 8.83 -6.93
N LYS A 82 -10.74 9.62 -5.93
CA LYS A 82 -9.94 9.94 -4.76
C LYS A 82 -10.28 8.95 -3.66
N VAL A 83 -9.28 8.27 -3.13
CA VAL A 83 -9.34 7.42 -1.96
C VAL A 83 -8.51 8.09 -0.87
N MET A 84 -9.11 8.33 0.29
CA MET A 84 -8.40 8.83 1.47
C MET A 84 -8.51 7.79 2.57
N PHE A 85 -7.40 7.55 3.24
CA PHE A 85 -7.35 6.68 4.41
C PHE A 85 -6.57 7.37 5.51
N ARG A 86 -6.94 7.09 6.76
CA ARG A 86 -6.25 7.61 7.94
C ARG A 86 -6.10 6.53 8.99
N ASP A 87 -5.04 6.65 9.76
CA ASP A 87 -4.73 5.80 10.91
C ASP A 87 -4.76 4.32 10.51
N VAL A 88 -3.93 3.99 9.52
CA VAL A 88 -3.75 2.63 9.04
C VAL A 88 -2.57 2.03 9.76
N SER A 89 -2.80 0.95 10.51
CA SER A 89 -1.73 0.16 11.11
C SER A 89 -1.89 -1.30 10.73
N PHE A 90 -0.77 -1.90 10.39
CA PHE A 90 -0.62 -3.30 10.09
C PHE A 90 0.41 -3.84 11.05
N ILE A 91 0.04 -4.80 11.89
CA ILE A 91 0.92 -5.38 12.90
C ILE A 91 0.93 -6.88 12.69
N ASN A 92 2.11 -7.38 12.32
CA ASN A 92 2.45 -8.78 12.29
C ASN A 92 3.50 -9.09 13.35
N GLU A 93 3.80 -10.37 13.51
CA GLU A 93 4.84 -10.87 14.41
C GLU A 93 6.24 -10.36 14.02
N ASP A 94 6.50 -10.26 12.71
CA ASP A 94 7.82 -9.87 12.18
C ASP A 94 7.99 -8.37 11.98
N MET A 95 6.91 -7.67 11.64
CA MET A 95 6.95 -6.27 11.22
C MET A 95 5.66 -5.53 11.55
N SER A 96 5.78 -4.21 11.73
CA SER A 96 4.63 -3.31 11.78
C SER A 96 4.79 -2.17 10.80
N ILE A 97 3.72 -1.87 10.07
CA ILE A 97 3.60 -0.70 9.21
C ILE A 97 2.56 0.21 9.83
N ARG A 98 2.85 1.50 9.96
CA ARG A 98 1.87 2.52 10.38
C ARG A 98 1.89 3.68 9.40
N ILE A 99 0.71 4.21 9.12
CA ILE A 99 0.49 5.34 8.24
C ILE A 99 -0.54 6.25 8.90
N GLN A 100 -0.20 7.52 9.07
CA GLN A 100 -1.10 8.49 9.70
C GLN A 100 -2.21 8.94 8.74
N ASP A 101 -1.82 9.43 7.56
CA ASP A 101 -2.75 9.89 6.53
C ASP A 101 -2.27 9.44 5.16
N GLY A 102 -3.21 9.11 4.27
CA GLY A 102 -2.89 8.78 2.89
C GLY A 102 -3.97 9.23 1.92
N LEU A 103 -3.53 9.67 0.75
CA LEU A 103 -4.35 10.08 -0.38
C LEU A 103 -3.90 9.33 -1.63
N LEU A 104 -4.80 8.54 -2.19
CA LEU A 104 -4.59 7.88 -3.48
C LEU A 104 -5.56 8.49 -4.47
N ILE A 105 -5.04 9.05 -5.56
CA ILE A 105 -5.81 9.61 -6.66
C ILE A 105 -5.63 8.71 -7.87
N PHE A 106 -6.72 8.09 -8.30
CA PHE A 106 -6.78 7.30 -9.51
C PHE A 106 -7.69 7.96 -10.55
N ARG A 107 -7.09 8.53 -11.60
CA ARG A 107 -7.80 9.25 -12.66
C ARG A 107 -8.33 8.29 -13.72
N TRP A 108 -9.36 7.53 -13.39
CA TRP A 108 -9.92 6.47 -14.26
C TRP A 108 -10.68 7.00 -15.49
N TRP A 109 -11.29 8.18 -15.40
CA TRP A 109 -12.01 8.83 -16.51
C TRP A 109 -11.10 9.33 -17.63
N LYS A 110 -9.78 9.35 -17.41
CA LYS A 110 -8.83 9.84 -18.41
C LYS A 110 -8.64 8.77 -19.48
N MET A 111 -9.09 9.07 -20.69
CA MET A 111 -9.01 8.14 -21.83
C MET A 111 -7.55 7.71 -22.11
N TYR A 112 -7.37 6.43 -22.48
CA TYR A 112 -6.08 5.87 -22.89
C TYR A 112 -5.57 6.56 -24.15
N ASN A 113 -4.42 7.22 -24.02
CA ASN A 113 -3.74 7.83 -25.15
C ASN A 113 -2.54 6.93 -25.54
N PRO A 114 -2.65 6.12 -26.60
CA PRO A 114 -1.57 5.23 -27.04
C PRO A 114 -0.34 5.99 -27.57
N LYS A 115 -0.46 7.29 -27.85
CA LYS A 115 0.65 8.15 -28.31
C LYS A 115 1.45 8.77 -27.17
N GLN A 116 0.98 8.66 -25.92
CA GLN A 116 1.74 9.13 -24.77
C GLN A 116 2.90 8.16 -24.57
N LYS A 117 4.15 8.62 -24.78
CA LYS A 117 5.34 7.80 -24.58
C LYS A 117 5.29 7.22 -23.17
N GLN A 118 5.00 5.92 -23.05
CA GLN A 118 4.93 5.20 -21.77
C GLN A 118 6.25 5.33 -20.97
N HIS A 119 7.33 5.75 -21.63
CA HIS A 119 8.69 5.77 -21.13
C HIS A 119 9.18 7.13 -20.62
N ASP A 120 8.34 8.18 -20.69
CA ASP A 120 8.74 9.50 -20.18
C ASP A 120 8.42 9.62 -18.68
N PRO A 121 9.42 9.76 -17.79
CA PRO A 121 9.18 9.96 -16.34
C PRO A 121 8.49 11.31 -16.05
N LYS A 122 8.46 12.23 -17.03
CA LYS A 122 7.72 13.49 -16.99
C LYS A 122 6.26 13.35 -17.46
N ALA A 123 5.83 12.17 -17.91
CA ALA A 123 4.47 11.95 -18.38
C ALA A 123 3.43 12.17 -17.26
N GLU A 124 2.22 12.52 -17.66
CA GLU A 124 1.11 12.75 -16.74
C GLU A 124 0.69 11.44 -16.08
N THR A 125 0.73 11.40 -14.75
CA THR A 125 0.39 10.20 -14.00
C THR A 125 -1.11 10.02 -13.83
N ARG A 126 -1.53 8.76 -13.86
CA ARG A 126 -2.92 8.36 -13.58
C ARG A 126 -3.12 7.92 -12.14
N LEU A 127 -2.06 7.36 -11.55
CA LEU A 127 -1.99 7.01 -10.15
C LEU A 127 -1.03 7.96 -9.45
N TYR A 128 -1.56 8.69 -8.48
CA TYR A 128 -0.79 9.53 -7.59
C TYR A 128 -1.08 9.10 -6.16
N VAL A 129 -0.03 8.77 -5.42
CA VAL A 129 -0.13 8.32 -4.04
C VAL A 129 0.62 9.33 -3.17
N THR A 130 -0.02 9.82 -2.12
CA THR A 130 0.62 10.62 -1.08
C THR A 130 0.41 9.93 0.24
N VAL A 131 1.48 9.74 1.00
CA VAL A 131 1.49 9.08 2.30
C VAL A 131 2.16 10.01 3.30
N ASN A 132 1.57 10.17 4.47
CA ASN A 132 2.12 10.95 5.56
C ASN A 132 2.30 10.09 6.81
N GLY A 133 3.40 10.31 7.53
CA GLY A 133 3.74 9.58 8.73
C GLY A 133 3.94 8.09 8.46
N PHE A 134 4.70 7.75 7.42
CA PHE A 134 5.00 6.37 7.08
C PHE A 134 6.02 5.80 8.08
N GLU A 135 5.62 4.85 8.90
CA GLU A 135 6.51 4.16 9.82
C GLU A 135 6.57 2.68 9.48
N PHE A 136 7.78 2.19 9.19
CA PHE A 136 8.03 0.77 8.97
C PHE A 136 9.00 0.26 10.02
N HIS A 137 8.56 -0.67 10.85
CA HIS A 137 9.41 -1.27 11.89
C HIS A 137 9.51 -2.78 11.66
N VAL A 138 10.71 -3.26 11.43
CA VAL A 138 11.05 -4.70 11.38
C VAL A 138 11.66 -5.13 12.70
N TYR A 139 11.03 -6.10 13.36
CA TYR A 139 11.46 -6.63 14.66
C TYR A 139 12.11 -8.00 14.55
N ASN A 140 11.51 -8.89 13.75
CA ASN A 140 11.91 -10.29 13.64
C ASN A 140 11.86 -10.80 12.19
N ARG A 141 12.48 -11.96 11.96
CA ARG A 141 12.47 -12.70 10.69
C ARG A 141 12.07 -14.15 10.95
N THR A 142 10.89 -14.34 11.52
CA THR A 142 10.42 -15.64 12.01
C THR A 142 10.32 -16.69 10.89
N ASP A 143 9.98 -16.29 9.67
CA ASP A 143 9.97 -17.19 8.48
C ASP A 143 11.36 -17.77 8.14
N LEU A 144 12.44 -17.04 8.42
CA LEU A 144 13.80 -17.56 8.22
C LEU A 144 14.11 -18.62 9.29
N TYR A 145 13.74 -18.34 10.54
CA TYR A 145 13.94 -19.26 11.65
C TYR A 145 13.09 -20.53 11.51
N SER A 146 11.85 -20.44 11.02
CA SER A 146 11.02 -21.62 10.76
C SER A 146 11.61 -22.50 9.66
N ARG A 147 12.09 -21.90 8.56
CA ARG A 147 12.80 -22.65 7.51
C ARG A 147 14.07 -23.32 8.03
N LEU A 148 14.84 -22.66 8.90
CA LEU A 148 16.00 -23.29 9.52
C LEU A 148 15.59 -24.46 10.40
N GLN A 149 14.54 -24.32 11.22
CA GLN A 149 14.02 -25.41 12.04
C GLN A 149 13.61 -26.62 11.20
N GLU A 150 12.95 -26.39 10.06
CA GLU A 150 12.58 -27.44 9.11
C GLU A 150 13.80 -28.16 8.52
N ILE A 151 14.80 -27.40 8.05
CA ILE A 151 16.05 -27.95 7.50
C ILE A 151 16.81 -28.79 8.53
N PHE A 152 16.79 -28.38 9.81
CA PHE A 152 17.46 -29.09 10.90
C PHE A 152 16.59 -30.15 11.59
N GLY A 153 15.33 -30.34 11.18
CA GLY A 153 14.41 -31.31 11.77
C GLY A 153 14.02 -31.03 13.22
N LEU A 154 14.02 -29.76 13.62
CA LEU A 154 13.67 -29.32 14.98
C LEU A 154 12.15 -29.19 15.13
N GLU A 155 11.63 -29.45 16.33
CA GLU A 155 10.22 -29.21 16.62
C GLU A 155 9.89 -27.70 16.55
N PRO A 156 8.83 -27.30 15.82
CA PRO A 156 8.48 -25.89 15.64
C PRO A 156 8.04 -25.29 16.97
N THR A 157 8.92 -24.51 17.58
CA THR A 157 8.67 -23.92 18.92
C THR A 157 8.10 -22.50 18.82
N LEU A 158 8.31 -21.81 17.69
CA LEU A 158 8.03 -20.38 17.55
C LEU A 158 6.68 -20.07 16.88
N ILE A 159 6.29 -20.86 15.89
CA ILE A 159 5.00 -20.72 15.19
C ILE A 159 4.41 -22.13 15.08
N PRO A 160 3.16 -22.37 15.56
CA PRO A 160 2.50 -23.62 15.25
C PRO A 160 2.32 -23.71 13.72
N PRO A 161 2.72 -24.81 13.07
CA PRO A 161 2.57 -24.95 11.62
C PRO A 161 1.10 -24.77 11.26
N HIS A 162 0.79 -23.67 10.57
CA HIS A 162 -0.56 -23.42 10.10
C HIS A 162 -0.80 -24.41 8.96
N ARG A 163 -1.57 -25.47 9.24
CA ARG A 163 -1.92 -26.56 8.29
C ARG A 163 -2.55 -26.07 6.96
N ASP A 164 -2.90 -24.79 6.89
CA ASP A 164 -3.45 -24.15 5.70
C ASP A 164 -2.34 -23.60 4.78
N GLU A 165 -1.20 -23.15 5.33
CA GLU A 165 -0.07 -22.63 4.53
C GLU A 165 0.73 -23.74 3.86
N GLU A 166 0.87 -24.89 4.50
CA GLU A 166 1.47 -26.09 3.88
C GLU A 166 0.60 -26.60 2.73
N LYS A 167 -0.73 -26.60 2.89
CA LYS A 167 -1.66 -26.95 1.81
C LYS A 167 -1.64 -25.94 0.67
N GLU A 168 -1.50 -24.65 0.97
CA GLU A 168 -1.36 -23.59 -0.04
C GLU A 168 0.03 -23.55 -0.70
N ARG A 169 1.11 -23.89 0.00
CA ARG A 169 2.46 -24.06 -0.57
C ARG A 169 2.50 -25.31 -1.44
N GLU A 170 1.99 -26.44 -0.97
CA GLU A 170 1.86 -27.66 -1.78
C GLU A 170 0.93 -27.46 -2.98
N GLN A 171 -0.19 -26.73 -2.84
CA GLN A 171 -1.06 -26.40 -3.97
C GLN A 171 -0.40 -25.39 -4.92
N ARG A 172 0.37 -24.41 -4.43
CA ARG A 172 1.13 -23.49 -5.28
C ARG A 172 2.20 -24.25 -6.06
N ASP A 173 2.98 -25.11 -5.41
CA ASP A 173 4.03 -25.91 -6.04
C ASP A 173 3.44 -26.92 -7.03
N LYS A 174 2.33 -27.60 -6.69
CA LYS A 174 1.60 -28.47 -7.62
C LYS A 174 0.94 -27.68 -8.77
N SER A 175 0.51 -26.44 -8.55
CA SER A 175 -0.01 -25.57 -9.62
C SER A 175 1.10 -25.05 -10.53
N LEU A 176 2.29 -24.77 -9.99
CA LEU A 176 3.47 -24.34 -10.75
C LEU A 176 4.02 -25.48 -11.62
N GLU A 177 3.94 -26.73 -11.15
CA GLU A 177 4.30 -27.92 -11.94
C GLU A 177 3.23 -28.33 -12.97
N SER A 178 1.94 -28.00 -12.75
CA SER A 178 0.83 -28.41 -13.63
C SER A 178 0.26 -27.32 -14.55
N VAL A 179 0.75 -26.08 -14.47
CA VAL A 179 0.47 -25.08 -15.50
C VAL A 179 1.25 -25.45 -16.75
N HIS A 180 0.63 -26.31 -17.56
CA HIS A 180 0.88 -26.39 -18.99
C HIS A 180 0.63 -24.98 -19.54
N ILE A 181 1.71 -24.20 -19.70
CA ILE A 181 1.70 -22.86 -20.25
C ILE A 181 1.18 -22.99 -21.69
N LYS A 182 -0.14 -22.90 -21.85
CA LYS A 182 -0.74 -22.50 -23.11
C LYS A 182 -0.17 -21.11 -23.37
N ALA A 183 0.73 -21.07 -24.34
CA ALA A 183 1.23 -19.84 -24.92
C ALA A 183 0.06 -19.15 -25.64
N GLU A 184 -0.83 -18.54 -24.86
CA GLU A 184 -1.58 -17.40 -25.36
C GLU A 184 -0.57 -16.26 -25.40
N THR A 185 -0.25 -15.84 -26.63
CA THR A 185 0.34 -14.56 -26.95
C THR A 185 -0.45 -13.49 -26.20
N GLN A 186 -0.03 -13.13 -24.98
CA GLN A 186 -0.60 -11.99 -24.29
C GLN A 186 -0.17 -10.76 -25.08
N ASP A 187 -1.11 -10.23 -25.86
CA ASP A 187 -0.96 -8.94 -26.51
C ASP A 187 -0.46 -7.92 -25.47
N PRO A 188 0.59 -7.14 -25.77
CA PRO A 188 1.16 -6.14 -24.87
C PRO A 188 0.17 -5.01 -24.48
N SER A 189 -1.06 -5.04 -25.02
CA SER A 189 -2.17 -4.14 -24.73
C SER A 189 -3.02 -4.55 -23.51
N SER A 190 -2.98 -5.82 -23.09
CA SER A 190 -3.83 -6.37 -22.00
C SER A 190 -3.18 -6.34 -20.60
N SER A 191 -2.05 -5.65 -20.46
CA SER A 191 -1.42 -5.48 -19.15
C SER A 191 -1.97 -4.22 -18.48
N TRP A 192 -2.42 -4.31 -17.23
CA TRP A 192 -2.81 -3.17 -16.37
C TRP A 192 -1.77 -2.03 -16.36
N ARG A 193 -0.54 -2.32 -16.78
CA ARG A 193 0.57 -1.40 -17.05
C ARG A 193 0.26 -0.36 -18.13
N SER A 194 -0.56 -0.68 -19.14
CA SER A 194 -1.05 0.31 -20.12
C SER A 194 -1.99 1.32 -19.47
N LEU A 195 -2.74 0.90 -18.45
CA LEU A 195 -3.66 1.75 -17.70
C LEU A 195 -2.89 2.71 -16.78
N ILE A 196 -1.74 2.32 -16.24
CA ILE A 196 -0.96 3.13 -15.29
C ILE A 196 0.53 3.06 -15.67
N PRO A 197 0.98 3.87 -16.65
CA PRO A 197 2.37 3.79 -17.13
C PRO A 197 3.39 4.36 -16.14
N VAL A 198 2.97 5.36 -15.35
CA VAL A 198 3.84 6.02 -14.37
C VAL A 198 3.07 6.18 -13.06
N ILE A 199 3.69 5.71 -11.98
CA ILE A 199 3.20 5.82 -10.61
C ILE A 199 4.09 6.84 -9.90
N LYS A 200 3.47 7.89 -9.37
CA LYS A 200 4.14 8.85 -8.50
C LYS A 200 3.70 8.62 -7.07
N VAL A 201 4.66 8.37 -6.20
CA VAL A 201 4.48 8.23 -4.76
C VAL A 201 5.22 9.37 -4.10
N ASN A 202 4.52 10.11 -3.25
CA ASN A 202 5.08 11.17 -2.42
C ASN A 202 4.90 10.76 -0.96
N ILE A 203 5.97 10.74 -0.18
CA ILE A 203 5.94 10.45 1.24
C ILE A 203 6.44 11.70 1.96
N SER A 204 5.62 12.33 2.79
CA SER A 204 5.94 13.63 3.41
C SER A 204 6.67 13.55 4.75
N THR A 205 6.60 12.41 5.41
CA THR A 205 7.43 12.06 6.58
C THR A 205 7.53 10.54 6.63
N GLY A 206 8.73 10.03 6.85
CA GLY A 206 8.94 8.59 6.93
C GLY A 206 10.03 8.17 7.91
N ARG A 207 9.81 7.01 8.52
CA ARG A 207 10.72 6.38 9.46
C ARG A 207 10.76 4.88 9.21
N VAL A 208 11.97 4.37 9.06
CA VAL A 208 12.24 2.93 8.94
C VAL A 208 13.10 2.52 10.13
N ALA A 209 12.62 1.61 10.95
CA ALA A 209 13.29 1.11 12.14
C ALA A 209 13.59 -0.39 12.00
N PHE A 210 14.84 -0.76 12.26
CA PHE A 210 15.30 -2.14 12.35
C PHE A 210 15.82 -2.37 13.75
N GLY A 211 15.12 -3.20 14.52
CA GLY A 211 15.58 -3.53 15.86
C GLY A 211 14.55 -4.25 16.68
N ASN A 212 15.05 -4.99 17.65
CA ASN A 212 14.30 -5.86 18.53
C ASN A 212 14.44 -5.35 19.97
N HIS A 213 13.45 -5.61 20.82
CA HIS A 213 13.52 -5.30 22.26
C HIS A 213 14.64 -6.07 22.98
N HIS A 214 15.13 -7.17 22.39
CA HIS A 214 16.30 -7.92 22.87
C HIS A 214 17.65 -7.32 22.46
N LEU A 215 17.69 -6.34 21.56
CA LEU A 215 18.91 -5.67 21.16
C LEU A 215 19.03 -4.33 21.89
N PRO A 216 20.22 -3.93 22.36
CA PRO A 216 20.41 -2.66 23.08
C PRO A 216 20.24 -1.42 22.18
N GLN A 217 20.40 -1.59 20.86
CA GLN A 217 20.34 -0.52 19.88
C GLN A 217 19.46 -0.94 18.69
N THR A 218 18.72 0.03 18.17
CA THR A 218 17.86 -0.06 16.99
C THR A 218 18.38 0.90 15.93
N LEU A 219 18.53 0.41 14.70
CA LEU A 219 18.88 1.23 13.55
C LEU A 219 17.61 1.93 13.04
N CYS A 220 17.56 3.26 13.13
CA CYS A 220 16.45 4.08 12.64
C CYS A 220 16.93 4.95 11.48
N MET A 221 16.25 4.89 10.35
CA MET A 221 16.39 5.80 9.22
C MET A 221 15.16 6.69 9.16
N ASN A 222 15.35 8.00 9.27
CA ASN A 222 14.30 9.00 9.15
C ASN A 222 14.54 9.79 7.86
N PHE A 223 13.45 10.23 7.23
CA PHE A 223 13.46 11.16 6.10
C PHE A 223 12.21 12.04 6.18
N ASP A 224 12.34 13.28 5.73
CA ASP A 224 11.23 14.22 5.72
C ASP A 224 10.43 13.98 4.43
N ASP A 225 10.88 14.48 3.29
CA ASP A 225 10.20 14.27 2.02
C ASP A 225 10.86 13.15 1.18
N ALA A 226 10.03 12.34 0.51
CA ALA A 226 10.49 11.36 -0.48
C ALA A 226 9.59 11.36 -1.71
N PHE A 227 10.19 11.68 -2.85
CA PHE A 227 9.54 11.69 -4.16
C PHE A 227 9.98 10.49 -4.96
N LEU A 228 9.11 9.48 -5.08
CA LEU A 228 9.36 8.24 -5.81
C LEU A 228 8.53 8.23 -7.10
N THR A 229 9.20 8.06 -8.22
CA THR A 229 8.57 7.86 -9.53
C THR A 229 8.95 6.49 -10.05
N TYR A 230 7.95 5.61 -10.13
CA TYR A 230 8.06 4.33 -10.79
C TYR A 230 7.53 4.45 -12.23
N ALA A 231 8.30 3.94 -13.18
CA ALA A 231 7.94 3.87 -14.59
C ALA A 231 8.50 2.60 -15.22
N THR A 232 8.01 2.25 -16.40
CA THR A 232 8.57 1.16 -17.22
C THR A 232 9.26 1.73 -18.45
N LYS A 233 10.44 1.19 -18.74
CA LYS A 233 11.27 1.54 -19.89
C LYS A 233 11.38 0.35 -20.85
N PRO A 234 11.70 0.61 -22.13
CA PRO A 234 12.07 -0.48 -23.02
C PRO A 234 13.28 -1.22 -22.43
N PRO A 235 13.34 -2.54 -22.65
CA PRO A 235 14.39 -3.38 -22.09
C PRO A 235 15.76 -2.98 -22.66
N SER A 236 16.82 -3.14 -21.85
CA SER A 236 18.19 -2.90 -22.31
C SER A 236 18.69 -4.04 -23.21
N SER A 237 18.20 -5.26 -22.97
CA SER A 237 18.47 -6.45 -23.78
C SER A 237 17.31 -6.76 -24.73
N HIS A 238 17.62 -7.26 -25.92
CA HIS A 238 16.59 -7.70 -26.89
C HIS A 238 15.79 -8.93 -26.44
N LEU A 239 16.28 -9.66 -25.43
CA LEU A 239 15.65 -10.87 -24.91
C LEU A 239 14.67 -10.61 -23.75
N ASP A 240 14.72 -9.42 -23.16
CA ASP A 240 13.88 -9.04 -22.02
C ASP A 240 12.61 -8.33 -22.50
N GLN A 241 11.56 -8.37 -21.67
CA GLN A 241 10.27 -7.82 -22.08
C GLN A 241 10.21 -6.31 -21.83
N PHE A 242 10.65 -5.85 -20.66
CA PHE A 242 10.74 -4.45 -20.27
C PHE A 242 11.58 -4.29 -19.00
N MET A 243 11.97 -3.05 -18.72
CA MET A 243 12.74 -2.67 -17.54
C MET A 243 11.89 -1.83 -16.59
N HIS A 244 11.87 -2.20 -15.32
CA HIS A 244 11.37 -1.39 -14.22
C HIS A 244 12.39 -0.34 -13.84
N ILE A 245 11.94 0.90 -13.69
CA ILE A 245 12.76 1.98 -13.16
C ILE A 245 12.03 2.66 -12.00
N VAL A 246 12.70 2.74 -10.85
CA VAL A 246 12.28 3.60 -9.73
C VAL A 246 13.32 4.70 -9.60
N LYS A 247 12.87 5.94 -9.72
CA LYS A 247 13.67 7.13 -9.42
C LYS A 247 13.11 7.77 -8.15
N GLY A 248 13.92 7.83 -7.11
CA GLY A 248 13.61 8.47 -5.84
C GLY A 248 14.49 9.69 -5.63
N SER A 249 13.95 10.72 -5.00
CA SER A 249 14.74 11.75 -4.34
C SER A 249 14.20 11.89 -2.92
N LEU A 250 15.08 11.78 -1.93
CA LEU A 250 14.75 11.87 -0.51
C LEU A 250 15.45 13.10 0.07
N GLU A 251 14.73 13.84 0.91
CA GLU A 251 15.21 15.01 1.60
C GLU A 251 15.43 14.70 3.09
N ASN A 252 16.50 15.28 3.63
CA ASN A 252 16.89 15.26 5.03
C ASN A 252 16.96 13.84 5.62
N VAL A 253 17.66 12.94 4.92
CA VAL A 253 17.85 11.56 5.34
C VAL A 253 18.82 11.50 6.53
N ARG A 254 18.38 10.90 7.63
CA ARG A 254 19.18 10.71 8.85
C ARG A 254 19.12 9.26 9.30
N VAL A 255 20.27 8.59 9.35
CA VAL A 255 20.42 7.23 9.87
C VAL A 255 21.06 7.29 11.25
N MET A 256 20.40 6.70 12.23
CA MET A 256 20.76 6.77 13.64
C MET A 256 20.74 5.39 14.29
N LEU A 257 21.64 5.16 15.23
CA LEU A 257 21.55 4.09 16.21
C LEU A 257 20.92 4.66 17.47
N VAL A 258 19.69 4.24 17.74
CA VAL A 258 18.87 4.71 18.86
C VAL A 258 18.85 3.61 19.93
N PRO A 259 19.07 3.92 21.21
CA PRO A 259 18.95 2.93 22.28
C PRO A 259 17.51 2.39 22.32
N SER A 260 17.36 1.07 22.44
CA SER A 260 16.03 0.47 22.47
C SER A 260 15.35 0.72 23.83
N PRO A 261 14.14 1.30 23.88
CA PRO A 261 13.53 1.71 25.16
C PRO A 261 13.16 0.55 26.09
N ARG A 262 13.04 -0.66 25.55
CA ARG A 262 12.52 -1.85 26.26
C ARG A 262 13.61 -2.89 26.56
N TYR A 263 14.87 -2.57 26.36
CA TYR A 263 15.97 -3.48 26.66
C TYR A 263 16.27 -3.51 28.15
N LEU A 264 16.23 -4.72 28.73
CA LEU A 264 16.42 -4.97 30.16
C LEU A 264 17.83 -5.50 30.50
N GLY A 265 18.72 -5.62 29.51
CA GLY A 265 20.06 -6.16 29.71
C GLY A 265 21.04 -5.16 30.31
N LEU A 266 22.11 -5.68 30.94
CA LEU A 266 23.23 -4.88 31.45
C LEU A 266 23.97 -4.25 30.27
N GLN A 267 23.95 -2.92 30.20
CA GLN A 267 24.68 -2.13 29.22
C GLN A 267 26.15 -2.04 29.70
N ASN A 268 26.98 -2.99 29.24
CA ASN A 268 28.37 -3.12 29.73
C ASN A 268 29.31 -2.03 29.21
N ASP A 269 28.99 -1.37 28.09
CA ASP A 269 29.76 -0.26 27.54
C ASP A 269 28.97 1.04 27.61
N GLU A 270 29.61 2.10 28.10
CA GLU A 270 29.02 3.44 28.17
C GLU A 270 28.81 3.94 26.72
N PRO A 271 27.56 4.25 26.32
CA PRO A 271 27.28 4.56 24.92
C PRO A 271 28.01 5.85 24.50
N PRO A 272 28.40 5.97 23.21
CA PRO A 272 28.89 7.23 22.67
C PRO A 272 27.91 8.35 22.98
N ARG A 273 28.42 9.55 23.33
CA ARG A 273 27.58 10.71 23.68
C ARG A 273 26.53 10.92 22.59
N LEU A 274 25.26 10.77 22.97
CA LEU A 274 24.12 10.92 22.06
C LEU A 274 23.86 12.42 21.84
N MET A 275 23.85 12.87 20.59
CA MET A 275 23.37 14.20 20.23
C MET A 275 21.86 14.11 19.91
N GLY A 276 21.04 14.09 20.96
CA GLY A 276 19.58 13.96 20.85
C GLY A 276 19.09 12.52 20.97
N GLU A 277 18.21 12.08 20.06
CA GLU A 277 17.52 10.78 20.11
C GLU A 277 18.43 9.56 19.93
N GLY A 278 19.63 9.72 19.37
CA GLY A 278 20.51 8.60 19.05
C GLY A 278 21.88 9.04 18.55
N PHE A 279 22.74 8.06 18.30
CA PHE A 279 24.01 8.26 17.63
C PHE A 279 23.79 8.36 16.12
N VAL A 280 24.15 9.48 15.50
CA VAL A 280 23.99 9.67 14.06
C VAL A 280 25.12 8.96 13.33
N VAL A 281 24.77 7.96 12.52
CA VAL A 281 25.73 7.21 11.70
C VAL A 281 25.94 7.92 10.37
N MET A 282 24.85 8.44 9.78
CA MET A 282 24.87 9.12 8.50
C MET A 282 23.78 10.18 8.47
N GLN A 283 24.09 11.34 7.88
CA GLN A 283 23.13 12.39 7.60
C GLN A 283 23.43 12.98 6.23
N SER A 284 22.40 13.13 5.41
CA SER A 284 22.47 13.79 4.10
C SER A 284 21.23 14.63 3.88
N ASN A 285 21.40 15.82 3.30
CA ASN A 285 20.27 16.67 2.97
C ASN A 285 19.53 16.16 1.74
N ASP A 286 20.25 15.71 0.72
CA ASP A 286 19.66 15.19 -0.51
C ASP A 286 20.20 13.79 -0.80
N VAL A 287 19.31 12.85 -1.12
CA VAL A 287 19.66 11.47 -1.49
C VAL A 287 18.83 11.05 -2.70
N ASP A 288 19.50 10.84 -3.84
CA ASP A 288 18.85 10.30 -5.02
C ASP A 288 18.99 8.77 -5.09
N ILE A 289 17.87 8.09 -5.31
CA ILE A 289 17.79 6.64 -5.44
C ILE A 289 17.45 6.29 -6.88
N TYR A 290 18.26 5.42 -7.49
CA TYR A 290 17.99 4.86 -8.81
C TYR A 290 17.99 3.34 -8.73
N TYR A 291 16.83 2.74 -8.98
CA TYR A 291 16.67 1.30 -9.03
C TYR A 291 16.22 0.88 -10.42
N TYR A 292 16.90 -0.11 -10.98
CA TYR A 292 16.65 -0.68 -12.29
C TYR A 292 16.51 -2.20 -12.15
N GLN A 293 15.46 -2.76 -12.74
CA GLN A 293 15.23 -4.20 -12.73
C GLN A 293 14.61 -4.64 -14.06
N ASP A 294 15.28 -5.51 -14.80
CA ASP A 294 14.75 -6.10 -16.03
C ASP A 294 13.79 -7.26 -15.70
N GLU A 295 12.66 -7.33 -16.42
CA GLU A 295 11.79 -8.51 -16.41
C GLU A 295 12.22 -9.47 -17.53
N PRO A 296 12.62 -10.72 -17.18
CA PRO A 296 13.09 -11.68 -18.17
C PRO A 296 11.94 -12.07 -19.10
N GLY A 297 12.23 -12.13 -20.40
CA GLY A 297 11.27 -12.64 -21.38
C GLY A 297 11.05 -14.15 -21.25
N ASN A 298 9.86 -14.63 -21.62
CA ASN A 298 9.50 -16.05 -21.62
C ASN A 298 10.44 -16.94 -22.46
N HIS A 299 11.23 -16.36 -23.37
CA HIS A 299 12.26 -17.07 -24.12
C HIS A 299 13.42 -17.53 -23.24
N CYS A 300 13.85 -16.73 -22.27
CA CYS A 300 14.97 -17.07 -21.39
C CYS A 300 14.65 -18.28 -20.50
N PHE A 301 13.41 -18.39 -20.02
CA PHE A 301 12.97 -19.56 -19.22
C PHE A 301 12.98 -20.87 -20.01
N ARG A 302 12.63 -20.83 -21.30
CA ARG A 302 12.63 -22.04 -22.16
C ARG A 302 14.03 -22.53 -22.45
N ASP A 303 14.99 -21.63 -22.68
CA ASP A 303 16.37 -22.01 -22.96
C ASP A 303 17.10 -22.46 -21.69
N LEU A 304 16.88 -21.79 -20.55
CA LEU A 304 17.44 -22.25 -19.27
C LEU A 304 16.87 -23.61 -18.85
N SER A 305 15.57 -23.84 -19.05
CA SER A 305 14.92 -25.13 -18.78
C SER A 305 15.43 -26.23 -19.72
N ARG A 306 15.66 -25.93 -21.01
CA ARG A 306 16.28 -26.86 -21.96
C ARG A 306 17.72 -27.19 -21.60
N ASP A 307 18.51 -26.21 -21.18
CA ASP A 307 19.91 -26.42 -20.81
C ASP A 307 20.07 -27.17 -19.48
N LEU A 308 19.17 -26.94 -18.52
CA LEU A 308 19.06 -27.73 -17.30
C LEU A 308 18.62 -29.18 -17.59
N CYS A 309 17.66 -29.36 -18.51
CA CYS A 309 17.19 -30.68 -18.93
C CYS A 309 18.29 -31.46 -19.70
N LYS A 310 19.03 -30.80 -20.60
CA LYS A 310 20.22 -31.39 -21.26
C LYS A 310 21.31 -31.79 -20.26
N LYS A 311 21.65 -30.93 -19.30
CA LYS A 311 22.62 -31.26 -18.25
C LYS A 311 22.19 -32.46 -17.40
N SER A 312 20.89 -32.65 -17.15
CA SER A 312 20.39 -33.81 -16.42
C SER A 312 20.47 -35.12 -17.23
N HIS A 313 20.30 -35.06 -18.55
CA HIS A 313 20.47 -36.22 -19.44
C HIS A 313 21.92 -36.65 -19.59
N ASP A 314 22.86 -35.70 -19.61
CA ASP A 314 24.30 -36.01 -19.71
C ASP A 314 24.87 -36.61 -18.41
N LEU A 315 24.20 -36.43 -17.27
CA LEU A 315 24.62 -36.96 -15.95
C LEU A 315 24.07 -38.37 -15.64
N PHE A 316 23.04 -38.84 -16.37
CA PHE A 316 22.49 -40.19 -16.24
C PHE A 316 22.22 -40.80 -17.62
N PRO A 317 23.24 -41.37 -18.30
CA PRO A 317 22.99 -42.20 -19.46
C PRO A 317 22.17 -43.42 -19.01
N GLN A 318 20.96 -43.55 -19.54
CA GLN A 318 20.18 -44.77 -19.44
C GLN A 318 20.99 -45.90 -20.07
N HIS A 319 21.53 -46.79 -19.24
CA HIS A 319 22.03 -48.07 -19.68
C HIS A 319 20.80 -48.94 -19.96
N ASP A 320 20.42 -49.03 -21.23
CA ASP A 320 19.51 -50.05 -21.71
C ASP A 320 20.18 -51.42 -21.53
N ALA A 321 19.50 -52.31 -20.80
CA ALA A 321 19.81 -53.73 -20.67
C ALA A 321 18.59 -54.56 -21.07
#